data_AF-D6ZZW6-F1
#
_entry.id   AF-D6ZZW6-F1
#
_cell.length_a   1.000
_cell.length_b   1.000
_cell.length_c   1.000
_cell.angle_alpha   90.00
_cell.angle_beta   90.00
_cell.angle_gamma   90.00
#
_symmetry.space_group_name_H-M   'P 1'
#
loop_
_entity.id
_entity.type
_entity.pdbx_description
1 polymer ?
#
loop_
_entity_poly.entity_id
_entity_poly.type
_entity_poly.pdbx_seq_one_letter_code
_entity_poly.pdbx_strand_id
1 'polypeptide(L)'
;MDELRVICVECTCGRRWWGRSSEVGFRSIQDLAGRMVCRGCGARNVSVAYADHVAVPAPEPNELWASVEIWDDAGIRIQETMARVGNLGVGVAAYERTLLERPNRNVTLRDRARIIRSTARDRERRGKRLD
;
A
#
# COMPACT_ATOMS: atom_id res chain seq x y z
N MET A 1 3.19 -15.66 11.96
CA MET A 1 3.17 -14.25 11.48
C MET A 1 4.52 -14.05 10.82
N ASP A 2 4.57 -13.96 9.49
CA ASP A 2 5.85 -13.83 8.77
C ASP A 2 6.45 -12.45 9.07
N GLU A 3 7.53 -12.42 9.86
CA GLU A 3 8.27 -11.19 10.16
C GLU A 3 8.92 -10.66 8.88
N LEU A 4 8.51 -9.46 8.46
CA LEU A 4 9.12 -8.74 7.36
C LEU A 4 10.51 -8.26 7.77
N ARG A 5 11.58 -8.89 7.27
CA ARG A 5 12.95 -8.39 7.48
C ARG A 5 13.31 -7.43 6.35
N VAL A 6 13.78 -6.23 6.70
CA VAL A 6 14.30 -5.27 5.72
C VAL A 6 15.79 -5.53 5.55
N ILE A 7 16.23 -5.58 4.30
CA ILE A 7 17.64 -5.77 3.93
C ILE A 7 18.11 -4.50 3.25
N CYS A 8 19.24 -3.97 3.73
CA CYS A 8 20.03 -3.01 2.98
C CYS A 8 21.24 -3.71 2.38
N VAL A 9 21.47 -3.45 1.11
CA VAL A 9 22.66 -3.93 0.41
C VAL A 9 23.37 -2.76 -0.20
N GLU A 10 24.68 -2.75 0.00
CA GLU A 10 25.57 -1.74 -0.54
C GLU A 10 26.51 -2.38 -1.54
N CYS A 11 26.58 -1.78 -2.73
CA CYS A 11 27.59 -2.12 -3.72
C CYS A 11 28.79 -1.20 -3.56
N THR A 12 29.99 -1.71 -3.85
CA THR A 12 31.23 -0.91 -3.90
C THR A 12 31.20 0.24 -4.90
N CYS A 13 30.25 0.25 -5.85
CA CYS A 13 29.99 1.40 -6.73
C CYS A 13 29.24 2.56 -6.03
N GLY A 14 28.96 2.45 -4.73
CA GLY A 14 28.27 3.47 -3.92
C GLY A 14 26.75 3.41 -3.98
N ARG A 15 26.15 2.48 -4.74
CA ARG A 15 24.69 2.31 -4.80
C ARG A 15 24.17 1.45 -3.66
N ARG A 16 23.05 1.88 -3.09
CA ARG A 16 22.28 1.16 -2.07
C ARG A 16 20.93 0.73 -2.61
N TRP A 17 20.45 -0.43 -2.19
CA TRP A 17 19.06 -0.83 -2.40
C TRP A 17 18.50 -1.49 -1.15
N TRP A 18 17.18 -1.35 -1.00
CA TRP A 18 16.40 -1.85 0.11
C TRP A 18 15.39 -2.85 -0.42
N GLY A 19 15.20 -3.97 0.28
CA GLY A 19 14.22 -4.99 -0.09
C GLY A 19 13.68 -5.72 1.12
N ARG A 20 12.51 -6.35 0.98
CA ARG A 20 11.95 -7.19 2.04
C ARG A 20 12.40 -8.63 1.86
N SER A 21 12.62 -9.33 2.97
CA SER A 21 13.06 -10.73 2.91
C SER A 21 12.05 -11.67 2.25
N SER A 22 10.77 -11.40 2.46
CA SER A 22 9.65 -12.10 1.83
C SER A 22 9.62 -11.93 0.31
N GLU A 23 10.12 -10.82 -0.22
CA GLU A 23 10.15 -10.54 -1.67
C GLU A 23 11.34 -11.21 -2.37
N VAL A 24 12.41 -11.50 -1.62
CA VAL A 24 13.67 -12.04 -2.16
C VAL A 24 13.74 -13.57 -2.03
N GLY A 25 12.92 -14.18 -1.18
CA GLY A 25 12.73 -15.64 -1.13
C GLY A 25 14.02 -16.42 -0.81
N PHE A 26 14.78 -15.96 0.19
CA PHE A 26 16.01 -16.60 0.65
C PHE A 26 15.82 -17.33 1.98
N ARG A 27 16.64 -18.35 2.21
CA ARG A 27 16.59 -19.19 3.44
C ARG A 27 17.62 -18.80 4.50
N SER A 28 18.69 -18.11 4.11
CA SER A 28 19.74 -17.60 5.02
C SER A 28 20.44 -16.37 4.44
N ILE A 29 21.19 -15.62 5.27
CA ILE A 29 21.99 -14.47 4.82
C ILE A 29 23.04 -14.89 3.78
N GLN A 30 23.54 -16.14 3.85
CA GLN A 30 24.46 -16.69 2.86
C GLN A 30 23.78 -16.97 1.51
N ASP A 31 22.56 -17.54 1.51
CA ASP A 31 21.75 -17.74 0.29
C ASP A 31 21.38 -16.39 -0.36
N LEU A 32 21.10 -15.39 0.48
CA LEU A 32 20.86 -14.03 0.04
C LEU A 32 22.08 -13.42 -0.64
N ALA A 33 23.26 -13.44 -0.01
CA ALA A 33 24.49 -12.88 -0.56
C ALA A 33 24.86 -13.49 -1.92
N GLY A 34 24.65 -14.80 -2.11
CA GLY A 34 24.92 -15.48 -3.38
C GLY A 34 24.01 -15.07 -4.55
N ARG A 35 22.85 -14.47 -4.27
CA ARG A 35 21.87 -14.02 -5.28
C ARG A 35 21.95 -12.53 -5.58
N MET A 36 22.66 -11.75 -4.76
CA MET A 36 22.62 -10.30 -4.88
C MET A 36 23.47 -9.82 -6.04
N VAL A 37 22.86 -8.94 -6.83
CA VAL A 37 23.50 -8.24 -7.93
C VAL A 37 23.17 -6.76 -7.78
N CYS A 38 24.16 -5.89 -7.94
CA CYS A 38 23.89 -4.46 -7.99
C CYS A 38 22.96 -4.16 -9.16
N ARG A 39 21.76 -3.63 -8.89
CA ARG A 39 20.80 -3.22 -9.94
C ARG A 39 21.27 -2.06 -10.83
N GLY A 40 22.40 -1.44 -10.47
CA GLY A 40 23.02 -0.38 -11.27
C GLY A 40 24.15 -0.86 -12.17
N CYS A 41 25.20 -1.45 -11.59
CA CYS A 41 26.41 -1.82 -12.33
C CYS A 41 26.55 -3.33 -12.58
N GLY A 42 25.63 -4.17 -12.10
CA GLY A 42 25.66 -5.61 -12.33
C GLY A 42 26.69 -6.39 -11.49
N ALA A 43 27.43 -5.73 -10.60
CA ALA A 43 28.43 -6.41 -9.77
C ALA A 43 27.77 -7.38 -8.78
N ARG A 44 28.40 -8.55 -8.59
CA ARG A 44 28.01 -9.56 -7.57
C ARG A 44 28.70 -9.35 -6.22
N ASN A 45 29.69 -8.46 -6.19
CA ASN A 45 30.49 -8.16 -4.99
C ASN A 45 29.75 -7.09 -4.17
N VAL A 46 28.59 -7.45 -3.64
CA VAL A 46 27.75 -6.55 -2.84
C VAL A 46 27.70 -7.05 -1.40
N SER A 47 27.79 -6.12 -0.45
CA SER A 47 27.79 -6.44 0.97
C SER A 47 26.40 -6.22 1.56
N VAL A 48 25.93 -7.17 2.36
CA VAL A 48 24.72 -6.98 3.18
C VAL A 48 25.13 -6.15 4.39
N ALA A 49 24.69 -4.90 4.43
CA ALA A 49 25.11 -3.95 5.46
C ALA A 49 24.28 -4.05 6.74
N TYR A 50 23.01 -4.46 6.64
CA TYR A 50 22.11 -4.50 7.78
C TYR A 50 20.90 -5.40 7.50
N ALA A 51 20.61 -6.34 8.40
CA ALA A 51 19.38 -7.11 8.43
C ALA A 51 18.85 -7.05 9.86
N ASP A 52 17.79 -6.29 10.08
CA ASP A 52 17.24 -6.04 11.40
C ASP A 52 15.75 -6.39 11.45
N HIS A 53 15.30 -6.76 12.64
CA HIS A 53 13.91 -7.03 12.95
C HIS A 53 13.20 -5.70 13.19
N VAL A 54 12.77 -5.05 12.11
CA VAL A 54 11.83 -3.93 12.25
C VAL A 54 10.43 -4.53 12.29
N ALA A 55 9.98 -4.90 13.49
CA ALA A 55 8.56 -5.05 13.73
C ALA A 55 7.94 -3.68 13.42
N VAL A 56 7.28 -3.56 12.27
CA VAL A 56 6.46 -2.38 11.98
C VAL A 56 5.23 -2.55 12.88
N PRO A 57 5.10 -1.78 13.98
CA PRO A 57 3.91 -1.88 14.79
C PRO A 57 2.70 -1.63 13.90
N ALA A 58 1.62 -2.37 14.12
CA ALA A 58 0.37 -2.02 13.48
C ALA A 58 0.06 -0.56 13.84
N PRO A 59 -0.32 0.27 12.87
CA PRO A 59 -0.64 1.66 13.15
C PRO A 59 -1.77 1.73 14.18
N GLU A 60 -1.63 2.63 15.13
CA GLU A 60 -2.66 2.82 16.15
C GLU A 60 -3.95 3.31 15.47
N PRO A 61 -5.15 2.95 15.96
CA PRO A 61 -6.40 3.28 15.28
C PRO A 61 -6.60 4.78 15.01
N ASN A 62 -6.04 5.65 15.85
CA ASN A 62 -6.07 7.11 15.69
C ASN A 62 -5.13 7.62 14.58
N GLU A 63 -4.13 6.82 14.19
CA GLU A 63 -3.26 7.10 13.04
C GLU A 63 -3.96 6.78 11.73
N LEU A 64 -5.01 5.95 11.75
CA LEU A 64 -5.78 5.52 10.59
C LEU A 64 -7.05 6.36 10.38
N TRP A 65 -6.86 7.57 9.87
CA TRP A 65 -7.95 8.55 9.75
C TRP A 65 -8.65 8.58 8.39
N ALA A 66 -8.06 8.02 7.34
CA ALA A 66 -8.72 7.91 6.04
C ALA A 66 -9.32 6.52 5.85
N SER A 67 -10.53 6.44 5.29
CA SER A 67 -11.24 5.18 5.07
C SER A 67 -11.80 5.08 3.64
N VAL A 68 -11.74 3.86 3.09
CA VAL A 68 -12.44 3.50 1.86
C VAL A 68 -13.57 2.54 2.22
N GLU A 69 -14.78 2.92 1.87
CA GLU A 69 -15.99 2.25 2.35
C GLU A 69 -16.95 1.99 1.21
N ILE A 70 -17.56 0.80 1.24
CA ILE A 70 -18.64 0.38 0.38
C ILE A 70 -19.95 0.54 1.15
N TRP A 71 -20.90 1.21 0.51
CA TRP A 71 -22.24 1.42 1.04
C TRP A 71 -23.23 0.46 0.38
N ASP A 72 -24.38 0.35 1.02
CA ASP A 72 -25.56 -0.21 0.38
C ASP A 72 -26.00 0.62 -0.84
N ASP A 73 -26.87 0.04 -1.64
CA ASP A 73 -27.34 0.67 -2.88
C ASP A 73 -28.15 1.95 -2.60
N ALA A 74 -28.76 2.04 -1.41
CA ALA A 74 -29.45 3.23 -0.92
C ALA A 74 -28.48 4.34 -0.46
N GLY A 75 -27.19 4.05 -0.27
CA GLY A 75 -26.20 4.99 0.26
C GLY A 75 -26.40 5.36 1.73
N ILE A 76 -27.12 4.55 2.50
CA ILE A 76 -27.52 4.84 3.89
C ILE A 76 -26.57 4.19 4.88
N ARG A 77 -26.18 2.93 4.64
CA ARG A 77 -25.34 2.17 5.57
C ARG A 77 -24.05 1.71 4.90
N ILE A 78 -22.96 1.78 5.68
CA ILE A 78 -21.70 1.14 5.31
C ILE A 78 -21.91 -0.37 5.39
N GLN A 79 -21.71 -1.07 4.28
CA GLN A 79 -21.72 -2.52 4.25
C GLN A 79 -20.33 -3.10 4.53
N GLU A 80 -19.27 -2.44 4.03
CA GLU A 80 -17.90 -2.95 4.15
C GLU A 80 -16.90 -1.80 4.19
N THR A 81 -15.85 -1.92 5.02
CA THR A 81 -14.69 -1.02 5.02
C THR A 81 -13.53 -1.73 4.33
N MET A 82 -13.19 -1.30 3.12
CA MET A 82 -12.15 -1.91 2.28
C MET A 82 -10.75 -1.56 2.75
N ALA A 83 -10.57 -0.35 3.29
CA ALA A 83 -9.29 0.11 3.79
C ALA A 83 -9.45 1.17 4.89
N ARG A 84 -8.51 1.16 5.84
CA ARG A 84 -8.23 2.26 6.76
C ARG A 84 -6.75 2.58 6.72
N VAL A 85 -6.39 3.83 6.46
CA VAL A 85 -5.02 4.26 6.20
C VAL A 85 -4.72 5.61 6.86
N GLY A 86 -3.48 5.80 7.29
CA GLY A 86 -3.02 7.06 7.86
C GLY A 86 -2.49 8.08 6.85
N ASN A 87 -2.59 7.75 5.56
CA ASN A 87 -2.12 8.59 4.46
C ASN A 87 -3.20 8.67 3.38
N LEU A 88 -3.65 9.89 3.08
CA LEU A 88 -4.70 10.11 2.08
C LEU A 88 -4.30 9.67 0.67
N GLY A 89 -3.02 9.79 0.28
CA GLY A 89 -2.53 9.32 -1.02
C GLY A 89 -2.69 7.80 -1.17
N VAL A 90 -2.38 7.04 -0.11
CA VAL A 90 -2.66 5.59 -0.07
C VAL A 90 -4.17 5.33 -0.13
N GLY A 91 -4.97 6.17 0.55
CA GLY A 91 -6.43 6.09 0.51
C GLY A 91 -7.01 6.30 -0.89
N VAL A 92 -6.42 7.22 -1.68
CA VAL A 92 -6.79 7.43 -3.09
C VAL A 92 -6.49 6.19 -3.93
N ALA A 93 -5.29 5.61 -3.78
CA ALA A 93 -4.94 4.39 -4.51
C ALA A 93 -5.86 3.21 -4.14
N ALA A 94 -6.16 3.04 -2.85
CA ALA A 94 -7.10 2.01 -2.38
C ALA A 94 -8.52 2.25 -2.92
N TYR A 95 -8.97 3.50 -2.97
CA TYR A 95 -10.27 3.86 -3.56
C TYR A 95 -10.32 3.48 -5.03
N GLU A 96 -9.32 3.88 -5.83
CA GLU A 96 -9.25 3.55 -7.26
C GLU A 96 -9.20 2.05 -7.51
N ARG A 97 -8.43 1.32 -6.69
CA ARG A 97 -8.40 -0.15 -6.75
C ARG A 97 -9.77 -0.76 -6.43
N THR A 98 -10.46 -0.24 -5.40
CA THR A 98 -11.80 -0.69 -5.02
C THR A 98 -12.80 -0.47 -6.15
N LEU A 99 -12.70 0.64 -6.90
CA LEU A 99 -13.56 0.88 -8.06
C LEU A 99 -13.37 -0.17 -9.16
N LEU A 100 -12.15 -0.67 -9.37
CA LEU A 100 -11.88 -1.72 -10.35
C LEU A 100 -12.45 -3.07 -9.90
N GLU A 101 -12.35 -3.38 -8.61
CA GLU A 101 -12.83 -4.66 -8.06
C GLU A 101 -14.35 -4.67 -7.88
N ARG A 102 -14.96 -3.51 -7.62
CA ARG A 102 -16.38 -3.35 -7.26
C ARG A 102 -17.06 -2.23 -8.07
N PRO A 103 -17.08 -2.31 -9.41
CA PRO A 103 -17.44 -1.18 -10.30
C PRO A 103 -18.86 -0.64 -10.12
N ASN A 104 -19.81 -1.47 -9.69
CA ASN A 104 -21.21 -1.07 -9.55
C ASN A 104 -21.57 -0.56 -8.15
N ARG A 105 -20.64 -0.59 -7.21
CA ARG A 105 -20.92 -0.28 -5.80
C ARG A 105 -20.81 1.22 -5.49
N ASN A 106 -21.54 1.63 -4.46
CA ASN A 106 -21.40 2.96 -3.88
C ASN A 106 -20.15 2.98 -3.01
N VAL A 107 -19.08 3.60 -3.50
CA VAL A 107 -17.78 3.65 -2.82
C VAL A 107 -17.50 5.08 -2.42
N THR A 108 -16.99 5.27 -1.20
CA THR A 108 -16.50 6.57 -0.73
C THR A 108 -15.09 6.48 -0.20
N LEU A 109 -14.30 7.52 -0.45
CA LEU A 109 -13.08 7.81 0.29
C LEU A 109 -13.40 8.93 1.29
N ARG A 110 -13.17 8.69 2.58
CA ARG A 110 -13.27 9.70 3.63
C ARG A 110 -11.91 10.03 4.23
N ASP A 111 -11.76 11.29 4.62
CA ASP A 111 -10.74 11.79 5.55
C ASP A 111 -11.48 12.20 6.82
N ARG A 112 -11.31 11.41 7.89
CA ARG A 112 -12.08 11.52 9.14
C ARG A 112 -13.58 11.52 8.82
N ALA A 113 -14.28 12.59 9.18
CA ALA A 113 -15.72 12.76 8.93
C ALA A 113 -16.04 13.26 7.51
N ARG A 114 -15.04 13.69 6.74
CA ARG A 114 -15.26 14.36 5.45
C ARG A 114 -15.17 13.37 4.29
N ILE A 115 -16.20 13.32 3.46
CA ILE A 115 -16.16 12.58 2.18
C ILE A 115 -15.33 13.39 1.17
N ILE A 116 -14.24 12.79 0.70
CA ILE A 116 -13.31 13.37 -0.28
C ILE A 116 -13.69 12.94 -1.70
N ARG A 117 -14.02 11.66 -1.90
CA ARG A 117 -14.52 11.13 -3.18
C ARG A 117 -15.74 10.23 -2.95
N SER A 118 -16.65 10.20 -3.92
CA SER A 118 -17.87 9.38 -3.85
C SER A 118 -18.40 9.08 -5.24
N THR A 119 -18.57 7.79 -5.55
CA THR A 119 -19.15 7.37 -6.83
C THR A 119 -20.60 7.84 -7.00
N ALA A 120 -21.37 7.93 -5.91
CA ALA A 120 -22.75 8.43 -5.94
C ALA A 120 -22.81 9.91 -6.36
N ARG A 121 -21.94 10.76 -5.79
CA ARG A 121 -21.83 12.19 -6.17
C ARG A 121 -21.35 12.37 -7.61
N ASP A 122 -20.43 11.52 -8.04
CA ASP A 122 -19.89 11.58 -9.41
C ASP A 122 -20.95 11.19 -10.45
N ARG A 123 -21.79 10.18 -10.15
CA ARG A 123 -22.93 9.79 -10.99
C ARG A 123 -23.98 10.89 -11.07
N GLU A 124 -24.35 11.50 -9.95
CA GLU A 124 -25.31 12.61 -9.92
C GLU A 124 -24.84 13.80 -10.75
N ARG A 125 -23.56 14.18 -10.64
CA ARG A 125 -22.96 15.27 -11.44
C ARG A 125 -22.94 14.97 -12.94
N ARG A 126 -22.76 13.71 -13.33
CA ARG A 126 -22.83 13.29 -14.74
C ARG A 126 -24.24 13.34 -15.28
N GLY A 127 -25.24 12.93 -14.48
CA GLY A 127 -26.65 13.03 -14.84
C GLY A 127 -27.07 14.47 -15.13
N LYS A 128 -26.73 15.41 -14.23
CA LYS A 128 -27.09 16.84 -14.34
C LYS A 128 -26.40 17.62 -15.47
N ARG A 129 -25.48 17.01 -16.22
CA ARG A 129 -24.77 17.65 -17.35
C ARG A 129 -25.37 17.31 -18.71
N LEU A 130 -26.34 16.40 -18.75
CA LEU A 130 -27.01 15.95 -19.97
C LEU A 130 -28.39 16.59 -20.15
N ASP A 131 -28.70 17.61 -19.33
CA ASP A 131 -29.94 18.37 -19.34
C ASP A 131 -29.70 19.79 -19.91
#